data_AF-A0A3D5YKR6-F1
#
_entry.id   AF-A0A3D5YKR6-F1
#
_cell.length_a   1.000
_cell.length_b   1.000
_cell.length_c   1.000
_cell.angle_alpha   90.00
_cell.angle_beta   90.00
_cell.angle_gamma   90.00
#
_symmetry.space_group_name_H-M   'P 1'
#
loop_
_entity.id
_entity.type
_entity.pdbx_description
1 polymer ?
#
loop_
_entity_poly.entity_id
_entity_poly.type
_entity_poly.pdbx_seq_one_letter_code
_entity_poly.pdbx_strand_id
1 'polypeptide(L)' 'MIVFNLNDLVWAEEHAALVGPDCELFLQPEWSKKDVMMPHIVDYVMKYPKWKVSLQTHKYLQIP' A
#
# COMPACT_ATOMS: atom_id res chain seq x y z
N MET A 1 3.36 0.95 3.88
CA MET A 1 4.06 1.62 2.77
C MET A 1 3.14 2.58 2.05
N ILE A 2 3.62 3.79 1.71
CA ILE A 2 2.97 4.67 0.74
C ILE A 2 3.58 4.40 -0.63
N VAL A 3 2.75 4.11 -1.62
CA VAL A 3 3.18 3.70 -2.97
C VAL A 3 2.97 4.87 -3.94
N PHE A 4 4.06 5.50 -4.36
CA PHE A 4 4.10 6.55 -5.39
C PHE A 4 4.37 5.96 -6.78
N ASN A 5 5.22 4.92 -6.85
CA ASN A 5 5.62 4.22 -8.06
C ASN A 5 5.81 2.71 -7.81
N LEU A 6 6.10 1.93 -8.86
CA LEU A 6 6.20 0.46 -8.75
C LEU A 6 7.41 -0.02 -7.93
N ASN A 7 8.49 0.74 -7.84
CA ASN A 7 9.67 0.35 -7.04
C ASN A 7 9.35 0.36 -5.54
N ASP A 8 8.35 1.14 -5.11
CA ASP A 8 7.92 1.17 -3.71
C ASP A 8 7.33 -0.16 -3.25
N LEU A 9 6.83 -1.00 -4.19
CA LEU A 9 6.38 -2.37 -3.87
C LEU A 9 7.56 -3.29 -3.56
N VAL A 10 8.67 -3.14 -4.28
CA VAL A 10 9.92 -3.87 -3.98
C VAL A 10 10.45 -3.43 -2.62
N TRP A 11 10.48 -2.12 -2.39
CA TRP A 11 10.91 -1.53 -1.12
C TRP A 11 10.03 -1.99 0.05
N ALA A 12 8.72 -2.15 -0.18
CA ALA A 12 7.79 -2.68 0.81
C ALA A 12 8.15 -4.11 1.25
N GLU A 13 8.54 -4.99 0.32
CA GLU A 13 8.99 -6.35 0.63
C GLU A 13 10.30 -6.38 1.41
N GLU A 14 11.26 -5.54 1.02
CA GLU A 14 12.54 -5.41 1.73
C GLU A 14 12.32 -5.03 3.19
N HIS A 15 11.38 -4.12 3.46
CA HIS A 15 11.04 -3.68 4.82
C HIS A 15 10.19 -4.71 5.57
N ALA A 16 9.29 -5.40 4.86
CA ALA A 16 8.50 -6.48 5.45
C ALA A 16 9.38 -7.64 5.95
N ALA A 17 10.54 -7.88 5.33
CA ALA A 17 11.50 -8.87 5.80
C ALA A 17 12.19 -8.49 7.12
N LEU A 18 12.15 -7.22 7.54
CA LEU A 18 12.79 -6.71 8.75
C LEU A 18 11.87 -6.70 9.97
N VAL A 19 10.58 -6.96 9.80
CA VAL A 19 9.59 -6.96 10.89
C VAL A 19 9.22 -8.38 11.31
N GLY A 20 8.72 -8.53 12.53
CA GLY A 20 8.28 -9.82 13.05
C GLY A 20 7.03 -10.37 12.36
N PRO A 21 6.72 -11.68 12.53
CA PRO A 21 5.60 -12.34 11.86
C PRO A 21 4.22 -11.79 12.25
N ASP A 22 4.10 -11.18 13.44
CA ASP A 22 2.86 -10.57 13.93
C ASP A 22 2.65 -9.13 13.41
N CYS A 23 3.61 -8.58 12.66
CA CYS A 23 3.49 -7.24 12.12
C CYS A 23 2.50 -7.21 10.95
N GLU A 24 1.45 -6.42 11.07
CA GLU A 24 0.51 -6.21 9.98
C GLU A 24 1.10 -5.30 8.90
N LEU A 25 1.03 -5.77 7.65
CA LEU A 25 1.63 -5.11 6.50
C LEU A 25 0.57 -4.38 5.69
N PHE A 26 0.73 -3.07 5.52
CA PHE A 26 -0.22 -2.24 4.78
C PHE A 26 0.42 -1.56 3.58
N LEU A 27 -0.31 -1.53 2.46
CA LEU A 27 -0.02 -0.70 1.29
C LEU A 27 -1.10 0.37 1.17
N GLN A 28 -0.71 1.61 0.93
CA GLN A 28 -1.63 2.68 0.58
C GLN A 28 -1.09 3.41 -0.66
N PRO A 29 -1.94 3.82 -1.61
CA PRO A 29 -1.49 4.66 -2.70
C PRO A 29 -1.10 6.04 -2.17
N GLU A 30 -0.08 6.66 -2.75
CA GLU A 30 0.10 8.10 -2.62
C GLU A 30 -1.13 8.81 -3.21
N TRP A 31 -1.68 9.75 -2.46
CA TRP A 31 -2.95 10.41 -2.78
C TRP A 31 -2.95 11.05 -4.17
N SER A 32 -1.87 11.77 -4.52
CA SER A 32 -1.74 12.42 -5.83
C SER A 32 -1.61 11.45 -7.01
N LYS A 33 -1.33 10.16 -6.76
CA LYS A 33 -1.14 9.11 -7.76
C LYS A 33 -2.18 7.99 -7.62
N LYS A 34 -3.21 8.17 -6.79
CA LYS A 34 -4.13 7.08 -6.40
C LYS A 34 -4.76 6.37 -7.60
N ASP A 35 -5.20 7.12 -8.60
CA ASP A 35 -5.95 6.56 -9.73
C ASP A 35 -5.05 5.67 -10.61
N VAL A 36 -3.75 5.97 -10.63
CA VAL A 36 -2.74 5.18 -11.35
C VAL A 36 -2.25 4.00 -10.50
N MET A 37 -1.99 4.23 -9.21
CA MET A 37 -1.36 3.21 -8.36
C MET A 37 -2.34 2.20 -7.77
N MET A 38 -3.61 2.57 -7.57
CA MET A 38 -4.59 1.70 -6.95
C MET A 38 -4.76 0.34 -7.66
N PRO A 39 -4.88 0.27 -9.00
CA PRO A 39 -4.95 -1.02 -9.71
C PRO A 39 -3.72 -1.90 -9.44
N HIS A 40 -2.53 -1.31 -9.50
CA HIS A 40 -1.28 -2.04 -9.24
C HIS A 40 -1.18 -2.56 -7.80
N ILE A 41 -1.63 -1.77 -6.82
CA ILE A 41 -1.66 -2.20 -5.42
C ILE A 41 -2.68 -3.33 -5.21
N VAL A 42 -3.86 -3.23 -5.81
CA VAL A 42 -4.89 -4.28 -5.73
C VAL A 42 -4.36 -5.58 -6.33
N ASP A 43 -3.81 -5.54 -7.54
CA ASP A 43 -3.21 -6.71 -8.19
C ASP A 43 -2.09 -7.32 -7.33
N TYR A 44 -1.27 -6.48 -6.71
CA TYR A 44 -0.18 -6.91 -5.84
C TYR A 44 -0.69 -7.62 -4.58
N VAL A 45 -1.68 -7.05 -3.89
CA VAL A 45 -2.28 -7.63 -2.68
C VAL A 45 -2.97 -8.96 -2.99
N MET A 46 -3.66 -9.06 -4.13
CA MET A 46 -4.28 -10.32 -4.58
C MET A 46 -3.24 -11.42 -4.79
N LYS A 47 -2.03 -11.07 -5.26
CA LYS A 47 -0.91 -12.00 -5.42
C LYS A 47 -0.19 -12.32 -4.10
N TYR A 48 -0.14 -11.36 -3.18
CA TYR A 48 0.60 -11.46 -1.91
C TYR A 48 -0.32 -11.11 -0.72
N PRO A 49 -1.18 -12.04 -0.27
CA PRO A 49 -2.27 -11.76 0.67
C PRO A 49 -1.83 -11.40 2.10
N LYS A 50 -0.51 -11.41 2.38
CA LYS A 50 0.05 -10.86 3.63
C LYS A 50 -0.11 -9.34 3.72
N TRP A 51 -0.25 -8.67 2.58
CA TRP A 51 -0.47 -7.24 2.50
C TRP A 51 -1.95 -6.90 2.57
N LYS A 52 -2.28 -5.82 3.26
CA LYS A 52 -3.62 -5.24 3.32
C LYS A 52 -3.62 -3.87 2.64
N VAL A 53 -4.71 -3.51 1.97
CA VAL A 53 -4.88 -2.16 1.41
C VAL A 53 -5.40 -1.22 2.50
N SER A 54 -4.75 -0.08 2.69
CA SER A 54 -5.20 1.00 3.56
C SER A 54 -5.57 2.24 2.73
N LEU A 55 -6.73 2.84 3.02
CA LEU A 55 -7.23 4.00 2.29
C LEU A 55 -7.39 5.20 3.23
N GLN A 56 -6.97 6.36 2.73
CA GLN A 56 -7.13 7.64 3.42
C GLN A 56 -8.57 8.14 3.26
N THR A 57 -9.51 7.50 3.96
CA THR A 57 -10.97 7.76 3.84
C THR A 57 -11.35 9.22 4.11
N HIS A 58 -10.67 9.89 5.06
CA HIS A 58 -10.87 11.32 5.35
C HIS A 58 -10.73 12.21 4.10
N LYS A 59 -9.79 11.90 3.19
CA LYS A 59 -9.61 12.63 1.93
C LYS A 59 -10.74 12.41 0.93
N TYR A 60 -11.38 11.24 0.95
CA TYR A 60 -12.59 10.99 0.16
C TYR A 60 -13.81 11.71 0.74
N LEU A 61 -13.86 11.85 2.07
CA LEU A 61 -14.95 12.50 2.80
C LEU A 61 -14.79 14.02 2.90
N GLN A 62 -13.67 14.59 2.42
CA GLN A 62 -13.35 16.02 2.49
C GLN A 62 -13.33 16.56 3.93
N ILE A 63 -12.85 15.74 4.87
CA ILE A 63 -12.70 16.09 6.28
C ILE A 63 -11.20 16.12 6.66
N PRO A 64 -10.74 17.10 7.47
CA PRO A 64 -9.35 17.17 7.94
C PRO A 64 -9.02 16.08 8.98
#